data_AF-A0A2T1ENA0-F1
#
_entry.id   AF-A0A2T1ENA0-F1
#
_cell.length_a   1.000
_cell.length_b   1.000
_cell.length_c   1.000
_cell.angle_alpha   90.00
_cell.angle_beta   90.00
_cell.angle_gamma   90.00
#
_symmetry.space_group_name_H-M   'P 1'
#
loop_
_entity.id
_entity.type
_entity.pdbx_description
1 polymer ?
#
loop_
_entity_poly.entity_id
_entity_poly.type
_entity_poly.pdbx_seq_one_letter_code
_entity_poly.pdbx_strand_id
1 'polypeptide(L)'
;MKIPGSIWTLLIGIVLTLFSLWYGQNHGLLPVAATDEAVLVDGLFNTMMTVSIGLFLLVEGILIYSAFKFRHRQGDNTDAAPVFGNVPLEILWTAIPAIVVLGISIYSFDVYNSIGGFDPHDMHGANPPQAVKMPGSAIAATLSDSNIAQAPNLNQQKSDAAMQDPATAAVRNADQIPQKNDAPGLGIVSPTLGASKNAEGNSPEFAVNITAMQYAWIFTYPDTGIVASELHVPTGRQVVANMTANDVIHAFWVPEFRLKQDVIPGRQTTVRFTPRTEGTYPLICAELCGPYHGAMNTKVIVEPQQAFDQWVQEQQVAQADTLNSAIALSPTDKSPNDFLAPYTSDLGINSQMLNQVSSHHH
;
A
#
# COMPACT_ATOMS: atom_id res chain seq x y z
N MET A 1 34.80 -12.83 49.37
CA MET A 1 35.51 -11.64 48.85
C MET A 1 34.46 -10.69 48.26
N LYS A 2 34.48 -9.40 48.61
CA LYS A 2 33.52 -8.42 48.07
C LYS A 2 33.96 -8.03 46.66
N ILE A 3 33.14 -8.33 45.66
CA ILE A 3 33.40 -7.94 44.27
C ILE A 3 33.34 -6.41 44.18
N PRO A 4 34.35 -5.72 43.61
CA PRO A 4 34.33 -4.28 43.39
C PRO A 4 33.09 -3.83 42.60
N GLY A 5 32.56 -2.65 42.93
CA GLY A 5 31.37 -2.11 42.26
C GLY A 5 31.54 -1.94 40.74
N SER A 6 32.76 -1.62 40.28
CA SER A 6 33.10 -1.54 38.85
C SER A 6 32.95 -2.86 38.11
N ILE A 7 33.19 -3.99 38.77
CA ILE A 7 32.99 -5.31 38.17
C ILE A 7 31.49 -5.60 38.05
N TRP A 8 30.68 -5.23 39.05
CA TRP A 8 29.23 -5.37 38.96
C TRP A 8 28.61 -4.53 37.84
N THR A 9 29.02 -3.27 37.69
CA THR A 9 28.52 -2.40 36.59
C THR A 9 28.90 -2.97 35.23
N LEU A 10 30.12 -3.49 35.08
CA LEU A 10 30.57 -4.14 33.85
C LEU A 10 29.74 -5.40 33.55
N LEU A 11 29.53 -6.27 34.55
CA LEU A 11 28.74 -7.49 34.38
C LEU A 11 27.30 -7.19 33.99
N ILE A 12 26.66 -6.20 34.63
CA ILE A 12 25.30 -5.76 34.27
C ILE A 12 25.26 -5.25 32.84
N GLY A 13 26.25 -4.43 32.43
CA GLY A 13 26.37 -3.96 31.05
C GLY A 13 26.48 -5.11 30.05
N ILE A 14 27.34 -6.09 30.31
CA ILE A 14 27.51 -7.28 29.46
C ILE A 14 26.20 -8.06 29.36
N VAL A 15 25.54 -8.34 30.48
CA VAL A 15 24.26 -9.07 30.50
C VAL A 15 23.19 -8.33 29.71
N LEU A 16 23.09 -7.01 29.91
CA LEU A 16 22.14 -6.16 29.18
C LEU A 16 22.40 -6.19 27.68
N THR A 17 23.66 -6.06 27.25
CA THR A 17 24.03 -6.14 25.83
C THR A 17 23.74 -7.50 25.22
N LEU A 18 24.09 -8.60 25.91
CA LEU A 18 23.82 -9.95 25.41
C LEU A 18 22.32 -10.24 25.30
N PHE A 19 21.55 -9.83 26.31
CA PHE A 19 20.10 -9.98 26.28
C PHE A 19 19.47 -9.13 25.18
N SER A 20 19.95 -7.90 25.00
CA SER A 20 19.50 -6.99 23.96
C SER A 20 19.76 -7.55 22.56
N LEU A 21 20.97 -8.08 22.31
CA LEU A 21 21.31 -8.76 21.05
C LEU A 21 20.46 -10.00 20.83
N TRP A 22 20.27 -10.83 21.86
CA TRP A 22 19.44 -12.02 21.75
C TRP A 22 18.00 -11.65 21.40
N TYR A 23 17.36 -10.77 22.18
CA TYR A 23 15.96 -10.40 21.96
C TYR A 23 15.76 -9.68 20.62
N GLY A 24 16.64 -8.73 20.29
CA GLY A 24 16.55 -7.96 19.06
C GLY A 24 16.68 -8.81 17.79
N GLN A 25 17.23 -10.02 17.87
CA GLN A 25 17.32 -10.95 16.74
C GLN A 25 16.32 -12.11 16.82
N ASN A 26 15.61 -12.30 17.94
CA ASN A 26 14.76 -13.48 18.19
C ASN A 26 13.34 -13.13 18.67
N HIS A 27 12.83 -11.92 18.40
CA HIS A 27 11.55 -11.44 18.93
C HIS A 27 10.30 -11.99 18.20
N GLY A 28 10.42 -12.45 16.95
CA GLY A 28 9.30 -13.05 16.19
C GLY A 28 8.10 -12.11 15.98
N LEU A 29 8.33 -10.80 15.93
CA LEU A 29 7.26 -9.78 15.87
C LEU A 29 6.74 -9.53 14.45
N LEU A 30 7.57 -9.83 13.45
CA LEU A 30 7.29 -9.55 12.06
C LEU A 30 6.85 -10.85 11.36
N PRO A 31 5.92 -10.78 10.39
CA PRO A 31 5.56 -11.95 9.60
C PRO A 31 6.71 -12.31 8.66
N VAL A 32 6.60 -13.43 7.95
CA VAL A 32 7.64 -13.89 7.01
C VAL A 32 8.06 -12.79 6.04
N ALA A 33 9.37 -12.64 5.82
CA ALA A 33 9.91 -11.77 4.79
C ALA A 33 9.76 -12.47 3.43
N ALA A 34 8.78 -12.02 2.64
CA ALA A 34 8.41 -12.68 1.38
C ALA A 34 9.04 -12.05 0.14
N THR A 35 9.75 -10.93 0.29
CA THR A 35 10.51 -10.27 -0.78
C THR A 35 11.96 -10.00 -0.37
N ASP A 36 12.85 -9.73 -1.33
CA ASP A 36 14.23 -9.33 -1.03
C ASP A 36 14.26 -8.01 -0.24
N GLU A 37 13.36 -7.07 -0.53
CA GLU A 37 13.25 -5.79 0.16
C GLU A 37 12.82 -5.97 1.63
N ALA A 38 11.94 -6.94 1.90
CA ALA A 38 11.51 -7.26 3.26
C ALA A 38 12.67 -7.71 4.15
N VAL A 39 13.63 -8.48 3.62
CA VAL A 39 14.80 -8.95 4.36
C VAL A 39 15.69 -7.80 4.81
N LEU A 40 15.86 -6.78 3.95
CA LEU A 40 16.65 -5.60 4.28
C LEU A 40 15.99 -4.77 5.39
N VAL A 41 14.67 -4.58 5.28
CA VAL A 41 13.89 -3.86 6.30
C VAL A 41 13.88 -4.61 7.63
N ASP A 42 13.76 -5.94 7.61
CA ASP A 42 13.82 -6.77 8.82
C ASP A 42 15.18 -6.64 9.54
N GLY A 43 16.29 -6.59 8.80
CA GLY A 43 17.62 -6.35 9.39
C GLY A 43 17.73 -5.00 10.10
N LEU A 44 17.18 -3.94 9.49
CA LEU A 44 17.10 -2.61 10.10
C LEU A 44 16.22 -2.63 11.35
N PHE A 45 15.04 -3.24 11.26
CA PHE A 45 14.11 -3.36 12.38
C PHE A 45 14.75 -4.12 13.56
N ASN A 46 15.40 -5.25 13.32
CA ASN A 46 16.07 -6.06 14.34
C ASN A 46 17.20 -5.27 15.03
N THR A 47 17.93 -4.44 14.26
CA THR A 47 18.97 -3.57 14.80
C THR A 47 18.38 -2.47 15.70
N MET A 48 17.32 -1.80 15.24
CA MET A 48 16.60 -0.80 16.02
C MET A 48 15.99 -1.42 17.29
N MET A 49 15.42 -2.62 17.18
CA MET A 49 14.84 -3.37 18.30
C MET A 49 15.92 -3.73 19.32
N THR A 50 17.09 -4.19 18.88
CA THR A 50 18.26 -4.47 19.73
C THR A 50 18.62 -3.24 20.57
N VAL A 51 18.81 -2.08 19.93
CA VAL A 51 19.15 -0.83 20.64
C VAL A 51 18.01 -0.44 21.59
N SER A 52 16.77 -0.50 21.13
CA SER A 52 15.59 -0.09 21.89
C SER A 52 15.40 -0.91 23.15
N ILE A 53 15.51 -2.24 23.08
CA ILE A 53 15.36 -3.10 24.27
C ILE A 53 16.50 -2.86 25.27
N GLY A 54 17.72 -2.60 24.80
CA GLY A 54 18.85 -2.27 25.66
C GLY A 54 18.63 -0.96 26.43
N LEU A 55 18.21 0.10 25.72
CA LEU A 55 17.88 1.38 26.33
C LEU A 55 16.67 1.29 27.26
N PHE A 56 15.63 0.55 26.86
CA PHE A 56 14.45 0.31 27.68
C PHE A 56 14.81 -0.33 29.02
N LEU A 57 15.57 -1.44 29.00
CA LEU A 57 16.00 -2.12 30.23
C LEU A 57 16.92 -1.26 31.10
N LEU A 58 17.76 -0.43 30.48
CA LEU A 58 18.62 0.49 31.21
C LEU A 58 17.79 1.55 31.95
N VAL A 59 16.92 2.25 31.23
CA VAL A 59 16.10 3.33 31.79
C VAL A 59 15.11 2.78 32.81
N GLU A 60 14.35 1.75 32.44
CA GLU A 60 13.35 1.13 33.32
C GLU A 60 14.01 0.50 34.55
N GLY A 61 15.17 -0.15 34.39
CA GLY A 61 15.96 -0.68 35.50
C GLY A 61 16.41 0.39 36.49
N ILE A 62 16.87 1.56 36.00
CA ILE A 62 17.25 2.70 36.85
C ILE A 62 16.02 3.29 37.54
N LEU A 63 14.88 3.42 36.85
CA LEU A 63 13.63 3.93 37.42
C LEU A 63 13.10 3.00 38.52
N ILE A 64 13.05 1.69 38.26
CA ILE A 64 12.66 0.68 39.23
C ILE A 64 13.61 0.69 40.43
N TYR A 65 14.93 0.69 40.19
CA TYR A 65 15.92 0.79 41.26
C TYR A 65 15.69 2.05 42.11
N SER A 66 15.44 3.19 41.46
CA SER A 66 15.22 4.46 42.16
C SER A 66 13.93 4.43 42.98
N ALA A 67 12.85 3.88 42.43
CA ALA A 67 11.57 3.72 43.10
C ALA A 67 11.65 2.84 44.36
N PHE A 68 12.55 1.85 44.39
CA PHE A 68 12.78 1.03 45.58
C PHE A 68 13.82 1.62 46.54
N LYS A 69 14.93 2.15 46.01
CA LYS A 69 16.07 2.61 46.80
C LYS A 69 15.81 3.95 47.48
N PHE A 70 15.16 4.88 46.78
CA PHE A 70 14.92 6.25 47.24
C PHE A 70 13.48 6.47 47.72
N ARG A 71 12.72 5.40 47.94
CA ARG A 71 11.40 5.46 48.55
C ARG A 71 11.48 6.02 49.97
N HIS A 72 10.70 7.05 50.25
CA HIS A 72 10.53 7.60 51.61
C HIS A 72 9.98 6.53 52.57
N ARG A 73 10.58 6.42 53.76
CA ARG A 73 10.19 5.45 54.79
C ARG A 73 9.47 6.15 55.93
N GLN A 74 8.51 5.45 56.54
CA GLN A 74 7.80 5.98 57.72
C GLN A 74 8.80 6.33 58.83
N GLY A 75 8.76 7.57 59.30
CA GLY A 75 9.65 8.09 60.35
C GLY A 75 10.98 8.67 59.85
N ASP A 76 11.25 8.65 58.54
CA ASP A 76 12.42 9.32 57.97
C ASP A 76 12.14 10.82 57.78
N ASN A 77 12.82 11.66 58.56
CA ASN A 77 12.74 13.12 58.46
C ASN A 77 14.07 13.71 57.95
N THR A 78 14.92 12.89 57.34
CA THR A 78 16.20 13.35 56.79
C THR A 78 16.03 13.84 55.35
N ASP A 79 16.75 14.91 55.01
CA ASP A 79 16.80 15.42 53.63
C ASP A 79 17.82 14.62 52.81
N ALA A 80 17.55 14.47 51.51
CA ALA A 80 18.49 13.88 50.57
C ALA A 80 19.73 14.79 50.36
N ALA A 81 20.85 14.19 49.96
CA ALA A 81 22.04 14.97 49.63
C ALA A 81 21.76 15.96 48.49
N PRO A 82 22.14 17.26 48.62
CA PRO A 82 21.87 18.29 47.62
C PRO A 82 22.83 18.17 46.42
N VAL A 83 22.57 17.20 45.54
CA VAL A 83 23.34 16.98 44.30
C VAL A 83 22.64 17.71 43.15
N PHE A 84 23.33 18.66 42.52
CA PHE A 84 22.74 19.53 41.49
C PHE A 84 23.12 19.18 40.04
N GLY A 85 24.16 18.37 39.83
CA GLY A 85 24.59 18.03 38.46
C GLY A 85 25.89 17.24 38.41
N ASN A 86 26.23 16.79 37.20
CA ASN A 86 27.46 16.06 36.90
C ASN A 86 27.77 16.23 35.41
N VAL A 87 28.55 17.26 35.07
CA VAL A 87 28.88 17.61 33.68
C VAL A 87 29.47 16.42 32.88
N PRO A 88 30.42 15.62 33.41
CA PRO A 88 30.87 14.41 32.72
C PRO A 88 29.74 13.43 32.36
N LEU A 89 28.80 13.22 33.29
CA LEU A 89 27.66 12.32 33.06
C LEU A 89 26.67 12.92 32.05
N GLU A 90 26.50 14.25 32.08
CA GLU A 90 25.71 15.01 31.11
C GLU A 90 26.24 14.89 29.68
N ILE A 91 27.56 15.02 29.52
CA ILE A 91 28.23 14.82 28.23
C ILE A 91 28.05 13.37 27.77
N LEU A 92 28.23 12.40 28.67
CA LEU A 92 28.10 10.98 28.35
C LEU A 92 26.71 10.61 27.83
N TRP A 93 25.65 10.98 28.53
CA TRP A 93 24.27 10.65 28.12
C TRP A 93 23.77 11.48 26.94
N THR A 94 24.48 12.53 26.54
CA THR A 94 24.17 13.30 25.33
C THR A 94 24.90 12.71 24.12
N ALA A 95 26.17 12.34 24.30
CA ALA A 95 26.99 11.77 23.25
C ALA A 95 26.51 10.37 22.81
N ILE A 96 26.13 9.50 23.77
CA ILE A 96 25.70 8.14 23.44
C ILE A 96 24.47 8.12 22.51
N PRO A 97 23.34 8.79 22.83
CA PRO A 97 22.19 8.83 21.93
C PRO A 97 22.50 9.48 20.59
N ALA A 98 23.32 10.54 20.56
CA ALA A 98 23.72 11.17 19.31
C ALA A 98 24.46 10.21 18.38
N ILE A 99 25.41 9.43 18.91
CA ILE A 99 26.15 8.42 18.14
C ILE A 99 25.23 7.28 17.68
N VAL A 100 24.33 6.82 18.55
CA VAL A 100 23.36 5.76 18.23
C VAL A 100 22.44 6.19 17.09
N VAL A 101 21.86 7.40 17.16
CA VAL A 101 20.99 7.95 16.11
C VAL A 101 21.75 8.14 14.81
N LEU A 102 23.00 8.61 14.86
CA LEU A 102 23.83 8.76 13.67
C LEU A 102 24.09 7.40 13.00
N GLY A 103 24.45 6.37 13.77
CA GLY A 103 24.67 5.02 13.26
C GLY A 103 23.42 4.40 12.63
N ILE A 104 22.27 4.50 13.31
CA ILE A 104 20.99 4.00 12.79
C ILE A 104 20.57 4.78 11.53
N SER A 105 20.78 6.10 11.49
CA SER A 105 20.47 6.92 10.32
C SER A 105 21.26 6.52 9.09
N ILE A 106 22.57 6.25 9.24
CA ILE A 106 23.43 5.79 8.13
C ILE A 106 22.94 4.43 7.61
N TYR A 107 22.67 3.49 8.52
CA TYR A 107 22.17 2.17 8.14
C TYR A 107 20.78 2.24 7.47
N SER A 108 19.88 3.05 8.03
CA SER A 108 18.55 3.32 7.46
C SER A 108 18.64 3.88 6.04
N PHE A 109 19.55 4.83 5.80
CA PHE A 109 19.73 5.42 4.48
C PHE A 109 20.31 4.42 3.46
N ASP A 110 21.22 3.55 3.88
CA ASP A 110 21.76 2.47 3.04
C ASP A 110 20.66 1.46 2.63
N VAL A 111 19.83 1.04 3.59
CA VAL A 111 18.67 0.19 3.33
C VAL A 111 17.67 0.90 2.41
N TYR A 112 17.35 2.17 2.70
CA TYR A 112 16.44 2.99 1.89
C TYR A 112 16.89 3.05 0.44
N ASN A 113 18.17 3.32 0.16
CA ASN A 113 18.68 3.34 -1.21
C ASN A 113 18.71 1.94 -1.86
N SER A 114 18.90 0.88 -1.06
CA SER A 114 18.97 -0.50 -1.56
C SER A 114 17.61 -1.08 -1.95
N ILE A 115 16.53 -0.63 -1.30
CA ILE A 115 15.15 -0.91 -1.72
C ILE A 115 14.64 0.08 -2.76
N GLY A 116 15.51 1.01 -3.16
CA GLY A 116 15.27 1.92 -4.26
C GLY A 116 14.67 3.27 -3.91
N GLY A 117 14.94 3.78 -2.72
CA GLY A 117 14.70 5.17 -2.37
C GLY A 117 15.29 6.17 -3.37
N PHE A 118 15.07 7.48 -3.15
CA PHE A 118 15.42 8.56 -4.08
C PHE A 118 16.61 8.28 -5.01
N ASP A 119 16.33 7.92 -6.27
CA ASP A 119 17.33 7.99 -7.34
C ASP A 119 17.26 9.39 -7.97
N PRO A 120 18.20 10.30 -7.67
CA PRO A 120 18.24 11.61 -8.32
C PRO A 120 18.53 11.52 -9.83
N HIS A 121 18.95 10.37 -10.36
CA HIS A 121 19.22 10.17 -11.79
C HIS A 121 18.01 9.67 -12.59
N ASP A 122 17.02 9.03 -11.96
CA ASP A 122 15.73 8.70 -12.61
C ASP A 122 14.93 9.97 -13.01
N MET A 123 15.25 11.11 -12.40
CA MET A 123 14.68 12.42 -12.74
C MET A 123 15.00 12.89 -14.18
N HIS A 124 16.00 12.29 -14.83
CA HIS A 124 16.41 12.67 -16.18
C HIS A 124 16.07 11.61 -17.26
N GLY A 125 15.54 10.45 -16.87
CA GLY A 125 15.23 9.33 -17.77
C GLY A 125 13.75 9.17 -18.14
N ALA A 126 12.85 9.93 -17.49
CA ALA A 126 11.42 9.87 -17.81
C ALA A 126 11.16 10.43 -19.22
N ASN A 127 11.06 9.53 -20.21
CA ASN A 127 10.39 9.85 -21.46
C ASN A 127 9.00 10.42 -21.12
N PRO A 128 8.55 11.50 -21.78
CA PRO A 128 7.19 11.99 -21.59
C PRO A 128 6.22 10.83 -21.83
N PRO A 129 5.20 10.64 -20.98
CA PRO A 129 4.27 9.53 -21.14
C PRO A 129 3.69 9.61 -22.54
N GLN A 130 4.00 8.60 -23.38
CA GLN A 130 3.17 8.33 -24.53
C GLN A 130 1.79 8.03 -23.95
N ALA A 131 0.81 8.84 -24.30
CA ALA A 131 -0.58 8.56 -24.01
C ALA A 131 -0.90 7.15 -24.54
N VAL A 132 -0.91 6.16 -23.65
CA VAL A 132 -1.35 4.82 -23.97
C VAL A 132 -2.86 4.94 -24.21
N LYS A 133 -3.23 5.11 -25.47
CA LYS A 133 -4.60 4.85 -25.93
C LYS A 133 -4.85 3.37 -25.65
N MET A 134 -5.51 3.05 -24.55
CA MET A 134 -6.06 1.73 -24.32
C MET A 134 -7.18 1.51 -25.36
N PRO A 135 -7.02 0.62 -26.35
CA PRO A 135 -8.14 0.24 -27.20
C PRO A 135 -8.95 -0.80 -26.40
N GLY A 136 -10.14 -0.42 -25.95
CA GLY A 136 -11.09 -1.38 -25.35
C GLY A 136 -11.41 -1.19 -23.87
N SER A 137 -10.88 -0.16 -23.19
CA SER A 137 -11.55 0.29 -21.97
C SER A 137 -12.86 0.94 -22.39
N ALA A 138 -13.98 0.31 -22.03
CA ALA A 138 -15.28 0.93 -22.09
C ALA A 138 -15.23 2.16 -21.16
N ILE A 139 -14.83 3.30 -21.71
CA ILE A 139 -15.17 4.60 -21.17
C ILE A 139 -16.69 4.57 -21.10
N ALA A 140 -17.23 4.53 -19.88
CA ALA A 140 -18.63 4.77 -19.65
C ALA A 140 -18.99 6.01 -20.46
N ALA A 141 -19.80 5.83 -21.50
CA ALA A 141 -20.26 6.92 -22.33
C ALA A 141 -20.79 7.99 -21.39
N THR A 142 -20.19 9.18 -21.43
CA THR A 142 -20.87 10.37 -20.93
C THR A 142 -22.20 10.38 -21.68
N LEU A 143 -23.29 10.10 -20.96
CA LEU A 143 -24.63 10.23 -21.52
C LEU A 143 -24.76 11.69 -21.94
N SER A 144 -24.57 11.93 -23.24
CA SER A 144 -24.90 13.19 -23.88
C SER A 144 -26.40 13.40 -23.66
N ASP A 145 -26.72 14.58 -23.13
CA ASP A 145 -28.08 15.03 -22.82
C ASP A 145 -29.09 14.58 -23.87
N SER A 146 -29.81 13.52 -23.53
CA SER A 146 -31.00 13.07 -24.24
C SER A 146 -32.15 13.33 -23.28
N ASN A 147 -32.90 14.40 -23.59
CA ASN A 147 -34.08 14.86 -22.88
C ASN A 147 -34.96 13.72 -22.32
N ILE A 148 -34.82 13.40 -21.04
CA ILE A 148 -35.85 12.70 -20.26
C ILE A 148 -36.05 13.48 -18.97
N ALA A 149 -37.29 13.93 -18.79
CA ALA A 149 -37.72 14.80 -17.72
C ALA A 149 -37.62 14.16 -16.32
N GLN A 150 -37.15 14.99 -15.38
CA GLN A 150 -37.58 15.11 -13.98
C GLN A 150 -37.54 13.87 -13.06
N ALA A 151 -36.36 13.64 -12.47
CA ALA A 151 -36.27 13.32 -11.04
C ALA A 151 -34.95 13.91 -10.46
N PRO A 152 -34.96 14.61 -9.31
CA PRO A 152 -33.74 15.18 -8.74
C PRO A 152 -32.79 14.09 -8.24
N ASN A 153 -31.53 14.12 -8.70
CA ASN A 153 -30.46 13.32 -8.13
C ASN A 153 -30.09 13.88 -6.74
N LEU A 154 -30.56 13.21 -5.68
CA LEU A 154 -30.31 13.58 -4.29
C LEU A 154 -28.83 13.61 -3.91
N ASN A 155 -27.97 12.85 -4.61
CA ASN A 155 -26.53 12.88 -4.39
C ASN A 155 -25.90 14.14 -4.99
N GLN A 156 -26.38 14.57 -6.16
CA GLN A 156 -25.95 15.83 -6.76
C GLN A 156 -26.36 17.02 -5.88
N GLN A 157 -27.60 17.03 -5.37
CA GLN A 157 -28.07 18.10 -4.47
C GLN A 157 -27.27 18.16 -3.16
N LYS A 158 -26.87 17.01 -2.59
CA LYS A 158 -26.03 16.98 -1.39
C LYS A 158 -24.61 17.47 -1.66
N SER A 159 -24.04 17.12 -2.82
CA SER A 159 -22.75 17.63 -3.27
C SER A 159 -22.80 19.15 -3.50
N ASP A 160 -23.85 19.65 -4.14
CA ASP A 160 -24.04 21.08 -4.41
C ASP A 160 -24.30 21.87 -3.12
N ALA A 161 -25.02 21.30 -2.16
CA ALA A 161 -25.23 21.89 -0.84
C ALA A 161 -23.94 21.92 -0.01
N ALA A 162 -23.11 20.87 -0.06
CA ALA A 162 -21.79 20.84 0.58
C ALA A 162 -20.81 21.87 -0.05
N MET A 163 -20.96 22.12 -1.36
CA MET A 163 -20.22 23.16 -2.10
C MET A 163 -20.69 24.58 -1.78
N GLN A 164 -21.80 24.77 -1.07
CA GLN A 164 -22.33 26.08 -0.68
C GLN A 164 -22.10 26.41 0.80
N ASP A 165 -21.55 25.46 1.59
CA ASP A 165 -21.30 25.64 3.02
C ASP A 165 -20.15 26.64 3.28
N PRO A 166 -20.39 27.82 3.90
CA PRO A 166 -19.34 28.79 4.19
C PRO A 166 -18.24 28.26 5.12
N ALA A 167 -18.46 27.17 5.87
CA ALA A 167 -17.44 26.53 6.69
C ALA A 167 -16.36 25.80 5.85
N THR A 168 -16.67 25.37 4.62
CA THR A 168 -15.69 24.74 3.71
C THR A 168 -14.98 25.77 2.83
N ALA A 169 -15.38 27.05 2.83
CA ALA A 169 -14.80 28.09 1.99
C ALA A 169 -13.32 28.39 2.30
N ALA A 170 -12.88 28.22 3.56
CA ALA A 170 -11.47 28.44 3.94
C ALA A 170 -10.50 27.39 3.36
N VAL A 171 -11.01 26.23 2.95
CA VAL A 171 -10.23 25.13 2.35
C VAL A 171 -10.26 25.21 0.81
N ARG A 172 -11.13 26.07 0.24
CA ARG A 172 -11.38 26.20 -1.21
C ARG A 172 -10.47 27.21 -1.92
N ASN A 173 -9.35 27.62 -1.33
CA ASN A 173 -8.36 28.47 -2.00
C ASN A 173 -7.52 27.67 -3.01
N ALA A 174 -8.16 26.97 -3.95
CA ALA A 174 -7.51 26.39 -5.12
C ALA A 174 -7.01 27.51 -6.07
N ASP A 175 -7.67 28.66 -6.07
CA ASP A 175 -7.37 29.80 -6.93
C ASP A 175 -6.19 30.66 -6.44
N GLN A 176 -5.66 30.40 -5.23
CA GLN A 176 -4.42 31.04 -4.72
C GLN A 176 -3.18 30.16 -4.88
N ILE A 177 -3.28 28.98 -5.48
CA ILE A 177 -2.12 28.21 -5.90
C ILE A 177 -1.72 28.76 -7.28
N PRO A 178 -0.55 29.40 -7.44
CA PRO A 178 -0.13 29.88 -8.75
C PRO A 178 0.00 28.66 -9.69
N GLN A 179 -0.92 28.50 -10.64
CA GLN A 179 -0.71 27.63 -11.79
C GLN A 179 0.36 28.28 -12.67
N LYS A 180 1.63 27.98 -12.34
CA LYS A 180 2.77 28.40 -13.13
C LYS A 180 2.84 27.52 -14.37
N ASN A 181 2.18 27.97 -15.44
CA ASN A 181 2.12 27.27 -16.73
C ASN A 181 3.46 27.15 -17.45
N ASP A 182 4.53 27.80 -16.96
CA ASP A 182 5.88 27.72 -17.51
C ASP A 182 6.94 27.68 -16.37
N ALA A 183 6.91 26.63 -15.55
CA ALA A 183 8.01 26.32 -14.65
C ALA A 183 9.02 25.40 -15.37
N PRO A 184 10.23 25.88 -15.74
CA PRO A 184 11.28 24.96 -16.16
C PRO A 184 11.66 24.14 -14.92
N GLY A 185 11.24 22.87 -14.89
CA GLY A 185 11.52 21.94 -13.79
C GLY A 185 10.32 21.39 -13.01
N LEU A 186 9.18 21.12 -13.65
CA LEU A 186 8.22 20.11 -13.15
C LEU A 186 8.83 18.70 -13.30
N GLY A 187 9.90 18.45 -12.54
CA GLY A 187 10.40 17.10 -12.32
C GLY A 187 9.39 16.36 -11.45
N ILE A 188 8.95 15.19 -11.90
CA ILE A 188 8.15 14.26 -11.10
C ILE A 188 9.04 13.78 -9.96
N VAL A 189 8.94 14.43 -8.79
CA VAL A 189 9.54 13.93 -7.54
C VAL A 189 8.52 13.06 -6.82
N SER A 190 8.22 11.89 -7.39
CA SER A 190 7.75 10.78 -6.56
C SER A 190 8.97 10.15 -5.93
N PRO A 191 9.06 10.05 -4.59
CA PRO A 191 9.93 9.05 -3.99
C PRO A 191 9.41 7.71 -4.53
N THR A 192 10.05 7.20 -5.58
CA THR A 192 9.84 5.85 -6.07
C THR A 192 10.65 4.91 -5.18
N LEU A 193 10.20 3.66 -5.07
CA LEU A 193 11.00 2.56 -4.54
C LEU A 193 11.49 1.78 -5.78
N GLY A 194 12.72 2.03 -6.26
CA GLY A 194 13.33 1.43 -7.44
C GLY A 194 14.80 0.95 -7.32
N ALA A 195 14.99 -0.34 -7.65
CA ALA A 195 16.25 -1.08 -7.88
C ALA A 195 17.21 -1.30 -6.69
N SER A 196 17.40 -2.56 -6.33
CA SER A 196 18.63 -3.00 -5.66
C SER A 196 19.78 -2.96 -6.67
N LYS A 197 20.98 -2.56 -6.23
CA LYS A 197 22.21 -2.39 -7.05
C LYS A 197 22.65 -3.63 -7.85
N ASN A 198 21.95 -4.75 -7.74
CA ASN A 198 22.31 -6.02 -8.40
C ASN A 198 21.54 -6.30 -9.69
N ALA A 199 20.69 -5.38 -10.17
CA ALA A 199 19.85 -5.57 -11.36
C ALA A 199 20.30 -4.76 -12.60
N GLU A 200 21.58 -4.38 -12.70
CA GLU A 200 22.18 -3.81 -13.94
C GLU A 200 22.36 -4.89 -15.03
N GLY A 201 21.29 -5.59 -15.37
CA GLY A 201 21.29 -6.66 -16.37
C GLY A 201 19.91 -6.87 -16.95
N ASN A 202 19.61 -6.14 -18.03
CA ASN A 202 18.60 -6.35 -19.09
C ASN A 202 17.72 -7.61 -18.99
N SER A 203 16.96 -7.76 -17.91
CA SER A 203 15.82 -8.69 -17.84
C SER A 203 14.59 -7.88 -18.21
N PRO A 204 13.73 -8.34 -19.14
CA PRO A 204 12.54 -7.58 -19.51
C PRO A 204 11.70 -7.36 -18.25
N GLU A 205 11.53 -6.08 -17.89
CA GLU A 205 10.79 -5.62 -16.72
C GLU A 205 9.42 -6.31 -16.70
N PHE A 206 9.11 -7.05 -15.64
CA PHE A 206 7.77 -7.61 -15.47
C PHE A 206 6.87 -6.54 -14.87
N ALA A 207 6.23 -5.77 -15.75
CA ALA A 207 5.37 -4.66 -15.37
C ALA A 207 3.94 -5.13 -15.09
N VAL A 208 3.35 -4.58 -14.03
CA VAL A 208 1.92 -4.73 -13.72
C VAL A 208 1.35 -3.34 -13.48
N ASN A 209 0.29 -3.00 -14.21
CA ASN A 209 -0.45 -1.75 -13.98
C ASN A 209 -1.54 -2.01 -12.94
N ILE A 210 -1.53 -1.25 -11.86
CA ILE A 210 -2.44 -1.41 -10.73
C ILE A 210 -3.33 -0.17 -10.63
N THR A 211 -4.63 -0.38 -10.68
CA THR A 211 -5.61 0.69 -10.48
C THR A 211 -6.37 0.46 -9.19
N ALA A 212 -6.36 1.46 -8.32
CA ALA A 212 -7.16 1.48 -7.09
C ALA A 212 -8.46 2.26 -7.29
N MET A 213 -9.54 1.77 -6.68
CA MET A 213 -10.82 2.46 -6.58
C MET A 213 -11.57 2.00 -5.33
N GLN A 214 -12.58 2.73 -4.90
CA GLN A 214 -13.52 2.31 -3.86
C GLN A 214 -14.34 1.09 -4.34
N TYR A 215 -14.18 -0.11 -3.80
CA TYR A 215 -13.21 -0.60 -2.82
C TYR A 215 -12.55 -1.86 -3.38
N ALA A 216 -11.87 -1.71 -4.51
CA ALA A 216 -11.30 -2.79 -5.31
C ALA A 216 -9.92 -2.42 -5.87
N TRP A 217 -9.15 -3.46 -6.14
CA TRP A 217 -7.88 -3.39 -6.84
C TRP A 217 -8.05 -4.07 -8.21
N ILE A 218 -7.54 -3.43 -9.25
CA ILE A 218 -7.54 -3.96 -10.62
C ILE A 218 -6.09 -4.12 -11.05
N PHE A 219 -5.73 -5.32 -11.46
CA PHE A 219 -4.39 -5.65 -11.94
C PHE A 219 -4.42 -5.92 -13.43
N THR A 220 -3.70 -5.12 -14.19
CA THR A 220 -3.61 -5.24 -15.65
C THR A 220 -2.19 -5.63 -16.05
N TYR A 221 -2.06 -6.74 -16.78
CA TYR A 221 -0.80 -7.27 -17.28
C TYR A 221 -0.64 -6.84 -18.74
N PRO A 222 0.14 -5.78 -19.03
CA PRO A 222 0.16 -5.14 -20.35
C PRO A 222 0.62 -6.09 -21.46
N ASP A 223 1.55 -7.00 -21.17
CA ASP A 223 2.10 -7.93 -22.15
C ASP A 223 1.09 -9.00 -22.60
N THR A 224 0.15 -9.37 -21.73
CA THR A 224 -0.81 -10.45 -21.97
C THR A 224 -2.24 -9.94 -22.17
N GLY A 225 -2.52 -8.67 -21.83
CA GLY A 225 -3.85 -8.07 -21.86
C GLY A 225 -4.75 -8.50 -20.70
N ILE A 226 -4.26 -9.34 -19.78
CA ILE A 226 -5.07 -9.89 -18.68
C ILE A 226 -5.47 -8.77 -17.72
N VAL A 227 -6.73 -8.78 -17.28
CA VAL A 227 -7.24 -7.96 -16.17
C VAL A 227 -7.76 -8.89 -15.07
N ALA A 228 -7.26 -8.72 -13.84
CA ALA A 228 -7.57 -9.58 -12.71
C ALA A 228 -7.90 -8.78 -11.44
N SER A 229 -8.57 -9.43 -10.48
CA SER A 229 -8.87 -8.90 -9.14
C SER A 229 -7.86 -9.33 -8.08
N GLU A 230 -6.95 -10.24 -8.41
CA GLU A 230 -5.86 -10.73 -7.57
C GLU A 230 -4.52 -10.53 -8.32
N LEU A 231 -3.45 -10.24 -7.58
CA LEU A 231 -2.13 -9.99 -8.14
C LEU A 231 -1.31 -11.28 -8.17
N HIS A 232 -1.08 -11.83 -9.34
CA HIS A 232 -0.23 -13.00 -9.57
C HIS A 232 1.16 -12.55 -10.00
N VAL A 233 2.19 -13.05 -9.33
CA VAL A 233 3.59 -12.70 -9.61
C VAL A 233 4.48 -13.95 -9.52
N PRO A 234 5.42 -14.15 -10.45
CA PRO A 234 6.35 -15.26 -10.37
C PRO A 234 7.48 -14.98 -9.37
N THR A 235 7.88 -16.03 -8.65
CA THR A 235 8.98 -15.99 -7.69
C THR A 235 10.31 -15.73 -8.38
N GLY A 236 11.17 -14.90 -7.79
CA GLY A 236 12.51 -14.59 -8.26
C GLY A 236 12.58 -13.58 -9.41
N ARG A 237 11.43 -13.08 -9.89
CA ARG A 237 11.36 -12.06 -10.95
C ARG A 237 10.99 -10.72 -10.35
N GLN A 238 11.78 -9.68 -10.62
CA GLN A 238 11.46 -8.33 -10.16
C GLN A 238 10.18 -7.83 -10.84
N VAL A 239 9.23 -7.40 -10.03
CA VAL A 239 7.95 -6.83 -10.44
C VAL A 239 8.07 -5.30 -10.43
N VAL A 240 7.57 -4.65 -11.48
CA VAL A 240 7.42 -3.20 -11.56
C VAL A 240 5.94 -2.87 -11.47
N ALA A 241 5.49 -2.45 -10.30
CA ALA A 241 4.11 -2.09 -10.04
C ALA A 241 3.88 -0.60 -10.35
N ASN A 242 3.16 -0.33 -11.43
CA ASN A 242 2.78 1.01 -11.87
C ASN A 242 1.36 1.32 -11.40
N MET A 243 1.22 2.19 -10.41
CA MET A 243 -0.01 2.33 -9.65
C MET A 243 -0.62 3.73 -9.79
N THR A 244 -1.94 3.77 -9.97
CA THR A 244 -2.74 5.02 -9.92
C THR A 244 -4.13 4.73 -9.35
N ALA A 245 -4.85 5.78 -8.94
CA ALA A 245 -6.20 5.66 -8.42
C ALA A 245 -7.20 6.41 -9.30
N ASN A 246 -8.44 5.91 -9.37
CA ASN A 246 -9.50 6.51 -10.19
C ASN A 246 -10.37 7.51 -9.42
N ASP A 247 -10.31 7.53 -8.09
CA ASP A 247 -11.22 8.31 -7.24
C ASP A 247 -10.50 9.08 -6.11
N VAL A 248 -10.21 8.42 -4.99
CA VAL A 248 -9.57 8.97 -3.80
C VAL A 248 -8.19 8.36 -3.61
N ILE A 249 -7.44 8.83 -2.62
CA ILE A 249 -6.15 8.24 -2.28
C ILE A 249 -6.39 6.87 -1.62
N HIS A 250 -5.60 5.89 -2.04
CA HIS A 250 -5.50 4.57 -1.43
C HIS A 250 -4.03 4.31 -1.05
N ALA A 251 -3.73 3.19 -0.40
CA ALA A 251 -2.35 2.74 -0.26
C ALA A 251 -2.24 1.24 -0.46
N PHE A 252 -1.34 0.84 -1.36
CA PHE A 252 -0.98 -0.55 -1.63
C PHE A 252 -0.07 -1.03 -0.51
N TRP A 253 -0.56 -1.95 0.34
CA TRP A 253 0.22 -2.49 1.45
C TRP A 253 0.17 -4.01 1.51
N VAL A 254 1.35 -4.62 1.43
CA VAL A 254 1.56 -6.07 1.64
C VAL A 254 2.51 -6.22 2.83
N PRO A 255 2.02 -6.61 4.02
CA PRO A 255 2.82 -6.65 5.24
C PRO A 255 4.10 -7.49 5.10
N GLU A 256 4.00 -8.69 4.53
CA GLU A 256 5.10 -9.65 4.31
C GLU A 256 6.17 -9.13 3.36
N PHE A 257 5.84 -8.12 2.54
CA PHE A 257 6.77 -7.51 1.59
C PHE A 257 7.47 -6.28 2.20
N ARG A 258 7.06 -5.86 3.41
CA ARG A 258 7.45 -4.59 4.06
C ARG A 258 7.23 -3.37 3.14
N LEU A 259 6.23 -3.48 2.28
CA LEU A 259 6.01 -2.55 1.19
C LEU A 259 4.66 -1.87 1.38
N LYS A 260 4.69 -0.56 1.58
CA LYS A 260 3.52 0.32 1.59
C LYS A 260 3.78 1.50 0.67
N GLN A 261 2.86 1.77 -0.26
CA GLN A 261 2.93 2.94 -1.13
C GLN A 261 1.54 3.52 -1.37
N ASP A 262 1.41 4.83 -1.19
CA ASP A 262 0.18 5.56 -1.51
C ASP A 262 -0.05 5.55 -3.02
N VAL A 263 -1.31 5.32 -3.41
CA VAL A 263 -1.79 5.27 -4.78
C VAL A 263 -2.73 6.45 -4.97
N ILE A 264 -2.30 7.41 -5.79
CA ILE A 264 -2.84 8.77 -5.79
C ILE A 264 -3.56 9.07 -7.12
N PRO A 265 -4.79 9.63 -7.11
CA PRO A 265 -5.46 10.05 -8.34
C PRO A 265 -4.66 11.11 -9.11
N GLY A 266 -4.58 10.94 -10.43
CA GLY A 266 -3.86 11.89 -11.31
C GLY A 266 -2.33 11.85 -11.20
N ARG A 267 -1.76 10.94 -10.40
CA ARG A 267 -0.32 10.76 -10.25
C ARG A 267 0.03 9.28 -10.33
N GLN A 268 0.96 8.93 -11.21
CA GLN A 268 1.50 7.58 -11.24
C GLN A 268 2.56 7.43 -10.15
N THR A 269 2.48 6.31 -9.43
CA THR A 269 3.45 5.89 -8.43
C THR A 269 4.01 4.55 -8.85
N THR A 270 5.33 4.36 -8.73
CA THR A 270 6.00 3.13 -9.15
C THR A 270 6.74 2.55 -7.98
N VAL A 271 6.57 1.24 -7.81
CA VAL A 271 7.26 0.45 -6.81
C VAL A 271 7.84 -0.79 -7.46
N ARG A 272 9.05 -1.15 -7.05
CA ARG A 272 9.72 -2.38 -7.45
C ARG A 272 9.86 -3.30 -6.26
N PHE A 273 9.59 -4.58 -6.47
CA PHE A 273 9.83 -5.61 -5.47
C PHE A 273 10.18 -6.95 -6.12
N THR A 274 10.92 -7.79 -5.40
CA THR A 274 11.33 -9.11 -5.90
C THR A 274 10.76 -10.20 -4.99
N PRO A 275 9.69 -10.91 -5.40
CA PRO A 275 9.11 -12.00 -4.61
C PRO A 275 10.12 -13.13 -4.41
N ARG A 276 10.26 -13.60 -3.17
CA ARG A 276 11.22 -14.63 -2.77
C ARG A 276 10.54 -15.89 -2.21
N THR A 277 9.42 -15.71 -1.52
CA THR A 277 8.73 -16.82 -0.83
C THR A 277 7.36 -17.04 -1.47
N GLU A 278 7.16 -18.22 -2.05
CA GLU A 278 5.87 -18.66 -2.59
C GLU A 278 4.78 -18.62 -1.51
N GLY A 279 3.57 -18.23 -1.88
CA GLY A 279 2.45 -18.12 -0.96
C GLY A 279 1.38 -17.14 -1.41
N THR A 280 0.33 -17.04 -0.59
CA THR A 280 -0.76 -16.09 -0.78
C THR A 280 -0.72 -15.08 0.35
N TYR A 281 -0.53 -13.81 0.00
CA TYR A 281 -0.35 -12.71 0.93
C TYR A 281 -1.51 -11.72 0.81
N PRO A 282 -2.00 -11.14 1.92
CA PRO A 282 -3.06 -10.14 1.85
C PRO A 282 -2.51 -8.82 1.30
N LEU A 283 -3.16 -8.27 0.28
CA LEU A 283 -3.05 -6.86 -0.10
C LEU A 283 -4.16 -6.09 0.60
N ILE A 284 -3.79 -5.10 1.41
CA ILE A 284 -4.73 -4.33 2.22
C ILE A 284 -4.61 -2.85 1.83
N CYS A 285 -5.74 -2.16 1.71
CA CYS A 285 -5.72 -0.70 1.60
C CYS A 285 -5.26 -0.09 2.94
N ALA A 286 -4.18 0.69 2.91
CA ALA A 286 -3.58 1.27 4.11
C ALA A 286 -3.72 2.81 4.21
N GLU A 287 -4.61 3.41 3.42
CA GLU A 287 -4.95 4.84 3.45
C GLU A 287 -6.47 5.00 3.48
N LEU A 288 -7.00 5.86 4.35
CA LEU A 288 -8.43 5.97 4.59
C LEU A 288 -9.17 6.42 3.31
N CYS A 289 -9.83 5.47 2.66
CA CYS A 289 -10.46 5.69 1.35
C CYS A 289 -12.00 5.70 1.38
N GLY A 290 -12.63 5.68 2.56
CA GLY A 290 -14.10 5.79 2.71
C GLY A 290 -14.73 4.76 3.66
N PRO A 291 -16.07 4.71 3.77
CA PRO A 291 -16.78 3.83 4.71
C PRO A 291 -16.43 2.33 4.66
N TYR A 292 -16.04 1.79 3.50
CA TYR A 292 -15.62 0.39 3.35
C TYR A 292 -14.10 0.22 3.25
N HIS A 293 -13.31 1.20 3.74
CA HIS A 293 -11.85 1.13 3.76
C HIS A 293 -11.32 -0.19 4.35
N GLY A 294 -11.85 -0.64 5.49
CA GLY A 294 -11.43 -1.89 6.13
C GLY A 294 -11.80 -3.18 5.36
N ALA A 295 -12.71 -3.09 4.38
CA ALA A 295 -13.07 -4.21 3.51
C ALA A 295 -12.29 -4.20 2.18
N MET A 296 -11.51 -3.16 1.90
CA MET A 296 -10.73 -3.04 0.68
C MET A 296 -9.44 -3.86 0.78
N ASN A 297 -9.56 -5.16 0.58
CA ASN A 297 -8.44 -6.09 0.52
C ASN A 297 -8.60 -7.09 -0.64
N THR A 298 -7.48 -7.64 -1.07
CA THR A 298 -7.39 -8.74 -2.03
C THR A 298 -6.13 -9.56 -1.73
N LYS A 299 -5.68 -10.41 -2.66
CA LYS A 299 -4.52 -11.27 -2.50
C LYS A 299 -3.43 -10.93 -3.51
N VAL A 300 -2.20 -11.12 -3.05
CA VAL A 300 -1.01 -11.29 -3.89
C VAL A 300 -0.62 -12.77 -3.85
N ILE A 301 -0.57 -13.42 -4.99
CA ILE A 301 -0.20 -14.81 -5.18
C ILE A 301 1.22 -14.82 -5.74
N VAL A 302 2.16 -15.30 -4.93
CA VAL A 302 3.54 -15.54 -5.32
C VAL A 302 3.68 -17.02 -5.64
N GLU A 303 4.02 -17.34 -6.88
CA GLU A 303 4.03 -18.72 -7.37
C GLU A 303 5.28 -19.01 -8.23
N PRO A 304 5.61 -20.29 -8.49
CA PRO A 304 6.65 -20.64 -9.45
C PRO A 304 6.30 -20.12 -10.85
N GLN A 305 7.33 -19.82 -11.67
CA GLN A 305 7.13 -19.34 -13.04
C GLN A 305 6.20 -20.25 -13.87
N GLN A 306 6.32 -21.58 -13.71
CA GLN A 306 5.46 -22.54 -14.41
C GLN A 306 3.98 -22.40 -14.05
N ALA A 307 3.67 -22.18 -12.77
CA ALA A 307 2.29 -22.02 -12.30
C ALA A 307 1.72 -20.67 -12.79
N PHE A 308 2.54 -19.62 -12.74
CA PHE A 308 2.17 -18.32 -13.29
C PHE A 308 1.85 -18.41 -14.79
N ASP A 309 2.69 -19.09 -15.57
CA ASP A 309 2.47 -19.28 -17.01
C ASP A 309 1.18 -20.07 -17.29
N GLN A 310 0.87 -21.07 -16.46
CA GLN A 310 -0.38 -21.81 -16.55
C GLN A 310 -1.58 -20.89 -16.24
N TRP A 311 -1.51 -20.10 -15.17
CA TRP A 311 -2.55 -19.13 -14.82
C TRP A 311 -2.78 -18.13 -15.96
N VAL A 312 -1.71 -17.62 -16.59
CA VAL A 312 -1.82 -16.74 -17.76
C VAL A 312 -2.60 -17.40 -18.90
N GLN A 313 -2.30 -18.66 -19.22
CA GLN A 313 -3.01 -19.42 -20.26
C GLN A 313 -4.49 -19.58 -19.93
N GLU A 314 -4.81 -19.93 -18.68
CA GLU A 314 -6.19 -20.09 -18.21
C GLU A 314 -6.98 -18.77 -18.31
N GLN A 315 -6.39 -17.64 -17.91
CA GLN A 315 -7.02 -16.32 -17.99
C GLN A 315 -7.27 -15.85 -19.42
N GLN A 316 -6.35 -16.14 -20.34
CA GLN A 316 -6.53 -15.79 -21.76
C GLN A 316 -7.71 -16.55 -22.39
N VAL A 317 -7.87 -17.83 -22.05
CA VAL A 317 -9.01 -18.63 -22.50
C VAL A 317 -10.31 -18.10 -21.89
N ALA A 318 -10.33 -17.85 -20.57
CA ALA A 318 -11.52 -17.36 -19.88
C ALA A 318 -12.00 -16.00 -20.44
N GLN A 319 -11.09 -15.08 -20.73
CA GLN A 319 -11.44 -13.77 -21.31
C GLN A 319 -11.93 -13.90 -22.75
N ALA A 320 -11.37 -14.79 -23.55
CA ALA A 320 -11.86 -15.08 -24.90
C ALA A 320 -13.28 -15.67 -24.89
N ASP A 321 -13.58 -16.59 -23.97
CA ASP A 321 -14.92 -17.17 -23.83
C ASP A 321 -15.95 -16.17 -23.31
N THR A 322 -15.53 -15.25 -22.44
CA THR A 322 -16.40 -14.16 -21.95
C THR A 322 -16.77 -13.22 -23.09
N LEU A 323 -15.84 -12.88 -23.99
CA LEU A 323 -16.11 -12.05 -25.17
C LEU A 323 -17.10 -12.71 -26.14
N ASN A 324 -17.00 -14.03 -26.32
CA ASN A 324 -17.93 -14.80 -27.16
C ASN A 324 -19.36 -14.82 -26.57
N SER A 325 -19.47 -14.78 -25.23
CA SER A 325 -20.76 -14.77 -24.53
C SER A 325 -21.34 -13.36 -24.33
N ALA A 326 -20.49 -12.34 -24.29
CA ALA A 326 -20.85 -10.95 -24.04
C ALA A 326 -21.14 -10.13 -25.31
N ILE A 327 -21.50 -10.79 -26.43
CA ILE A 327 -22.06 -10.08 -27.58
C ILE A 327 -23.40 -9.48 -27.15
N ALA A 328 -23.36 -8.20 -26.76
CA ALA A 328 -24.55 -7.40 -26.50
C ALA A 328 -25.37 -7.34 -27.79
N LEU A 329 -26.41 -8.18 -27.86
CA LEU A 329 -27.43 -8.06 -28.88
C LEU A 329 -28.18 -6.76 -28.61
N SER A 330 -27.87 -5.71 -29.36
CA SER A 330 -28.65 -4.47 -29.35
C SER A 330 -30.13 -4.84 -29.56
N PRO A 331 -31.03 -4.52 -28.60
CA PRO A 331 -32.45 -4.83 -28.72
C PRO A 331 -33.13 -4.11 -29.88
N THR A 332 -32.50 -3.05 -30.39
CA THR A 332 -33.05 -2.14 -31.41
C THR A 332 -33.27 -2.79 -32.76
N ASP A 333 -32.54 -3.87 -33.07
CA ASP A 333 -32.61 -4.55 -34.37
C ASP A 333 -33.42 -5.86 -34.32
N LYS A 334 -33.93 -6.23 -33.14
CA LYS A 334 -34.75 -7.43 -32.96
C LYS A 334 -36.23 -7.09 -33.03
N SER A 335 -37.01 -7.93 -33.71
CA SER A 335 -38.46 -7.84 -33.59
C SER A 335 -38.87 -8.08 -32.13
N PRO A 336 -39.99 -7.50 -31.65
CA PRO A 336 -40.48 -7.75 -30.30
C PRO A 336 -40.59 -9.24 -29.94
N ASN A 337 -40.89 -10.09 -30.93
CA ASN A 337 -40.96 -11.54 -30.74
C ASN A 337 -39.58 -12.17 -30.52
N ASP A 338 -38.54 -11.73 -31.26
CA ASP A 338 -37.18 -12.25 -31.12
C ASP A 338 -36.48 -11.73 -29.85
N PHE A 339 -36.88 -10.54 -29.39
CA PHE A 339 -36.44 -9.99 -28.11
C PHE A 339 -37.03 -10.78 -26.93
N LEU A 340 -38.30 -11.15 -27.03
CA LEU A 340 -39.02 -11.83 -25.94
C LEU A 340 -38.83 -13.36 -25.93
N ALA A 341 -38.44 -13.97 -27.06
CA ALA A 341 -38.30 -15.42 -27.20
C ALA A 341 -37.50 -16.11 -26.06
N PRO A 342 -36.36 -15.59 -25.57
CA PRO A 342 -35.63 -16.21 -24.46
C PRO A 342 -36.39 -16.18 -23.13
N TYR A 343 -37.19 -15.13 -22.92
CA TYR A 343 -37.93 -14.87 -21.67
C TYR A 343 -39.31 -15.53 -21.63
N THR A 344 -39.78 -16.12 -22.75
CA THR A 344 -41.09 -16.78 -22.82
C THR A 344 -41.22 -17.94 -21.83
N SER A 345 -40.12 -18.65 -21.57
CA SER A 345 -40.08 -19.77 -20.61
C SER A 345 -40.22 -19.30 -19.16
N ASP A 346 -39.58 -18.18 -18.79
CA ASP A 346 -39.63 -17.58 -17.45
C ASP A 346 -40.93 -16.81 -17.18
N LEU A 347 -41.53 -16.23 -18.23
CA LEU A 347 -42.80 -15.51 -18.14
C LEU A 347 -44.02 -16.45 -18.02
N GLY A 348 -43.81 -17.77 -18.10
CA GLY A 348 -44.87 -18.78 -17.99
C GLY A 348 -45.91 -18.70 -19.11
N ILE A 349 -45.62 -18.00 -20.22
CA ILE A 349 -46.56 -17.77 -21.31
C ILE A 349 -46.63 -19.04 -22.17
N ASN A 350 -47.64 -19.87 -21.93
CA ASN A 350 -47.92 -21.03 -22.76
C ASN A 350 -48.72 -20.64 -24.03
N SER A 351 -48.66 -21.49 -25.06
CA SER A 351 -49.37 -21.29 -26.33
C SER A 351 -50.89 -21.18 -26.16
N GLN A 352 -51.44 -21.71 -25.06
CA GLN A 352 -52.85 -21.58 -24.71
C GLN A 352 -53.22 -20.15 -24.25
N MET A 353 -52.33 -19.45 -23.52
CA MET A 353 -52.55 -18.06 -23.11
C MET A 353 -52.50 -17.08 -24.29
N LEU A 354 -51.58 -17.28 -25.24
CA LEU A 354 -51.51 -16.48 -26.46
C LEU A 354 -52.79 -16.57 -27.31
N ASN A 355 -53.42 -17.75 -27.36
CA ASN A 355 -54.69 -17.97 -28.07
C ASN A 355 -55.89 -17.32 -27.37
N GLN A 356 -55.80 -16.98 -26.08
CA GLN A 356 -56.87 -16.28 -25.35
C GLN A 356 -56.84 -14.75 -25.57
N VAL A 357 -55.66 -14.21 -25.86
CA VAL A 357 -55.48 -12.77 -26.11
C VAL A 357 -55.94 -12.38 -27.53
N SER A 358 -55.83 -13.30 -28.50
CA SER A 358 -56.25 -13.05 -29.89
C SER A 358 -57.77 -13.13 -30.10
N SER A 359 -58.53 -13.79 -29.21
CA SER A 359 -59.97 -13.98 -29.36
C SER A 359 -60.85 -12.80 -28.91
N HIS A 360 -60.27 -11.71 -28.40
CA HIS A 360 -61.04 -10.55 -27.88
C HIS A 360 -61.03 -9.29 -28.77
N HIS A 361 -60.49 -9.38 -29.99
CA HIS A 361 -60.59 -8.31 -30.98
C HIS A 361 -61.29 -8.79 -32.25
N HIS A 362 -62.61 -8.93 -32.17
CA HIS A 362 -63.50 -8.84 -33.33
C HIS A 362 -64.78 -8.10 -32.97
#